data_AF-A0AAX4KWQ3-F1
#
_entry.id   AF-A0AAX4KWQ3-F1
#
_cell.length_a   1.000
_cell.length_b   1.000
_cell.length_c   1.000
_cell.angle_alpha   90.00
_cell.angle_beta   90.00
_cell.angle_gamma   90.00
#
_symmetry.space_group_name_H-M   'P 1'
#
loop_
_entity.id
_entity.type
_entity.pdbx_description
1 polymer ?
#
loop_
_entity_poly.entity_id
_entity_poly.type
_entity_poly.pdbx_seq_one_letter_code
_entity_poly.pdbx_strand_id
1 'polypeptide(L)'
;MLLPILIATLSIGLIEGLDPYKGLLFSYYFHAFNKIRESYLIPILTALTYYLVGTLAVLTINVNYNGLTGTLIASLLITHILIKILMGKILHYPGNMRPRIINVIVWSLVNSIIQMNMIVLLALSLFSKLNLVLIILTAIISRESIFLISIKYNRKILLTLTNYNFDYFYSIVIAFLCVVIILPLL
;
A
#
# COMPACT_ATOMS: atom_id res chain seq x y z
N MET A 1 -8.99 16.60 -14.66
CA MET A 1 -8.02 16.12 -13.65
C MET A 1 -8.57 15.05 -12.71
N LEU A 2 -9.87 15.05 -12.38
CA LEU A 2 -10.49 14.03 -11.53
C LEU A 2 -10.25 12.58 -12.01
N LEU A 3 -10.40 12.31 -13.31
CA LEU A 3 -10.23 10.95 -13.85
C LEU A 3 -8.79 10.40 -13.69
N PRO A 4 -7.71 11.12 -14.08
CA PRO A 4 -6.35 10.68 -13.79
C PRO A 4 -6.05 10.42 -12.31
N ILE A 5 -6.58 11.27 -11.41
CA ILE A 5 -6.42 11.11 -9.96
C ILE A 5 -7.11 9.84 -9.48
N LEU A 6 -8.33 9.58 -9.95
CA LEU A 6 -9.06 8.37 -9.62
C LEU A 6 -8.32 7.13 -10.11
N ILE A 7 -7.85 7.13 -11.36
CA ILE A 7 -7.05 6.02 -11.92
C ILE A 7 -5.82 5.77 -11.06
N ALA A 8 -5.04 6.80 -10.74
CA ALA A 8 -3.86 6.65 -9.90
C ALA A 8 -4.21 6.11 -8.50
N THR A 9 -5.25 6.64 -7.86
CA THR A 9 -5.71 6.22 -6.53
C THR A 9 -6.13 4.75 -6.51
N LEU A 10 -6.94 4.32 -7.50
CA LEU A 10 -7.38 2.93 -7.63
C LEU A 10 -6.22 2.00 -7.96
N SER A 11 -5.32 2.40 -8.87
CA SER A 11 -4.14 1.61 -9.25
C SER A 11 -3.19 1.41 -8.07
N ILE A 12 -2.93 2.44 -7.27
CA ILE A 12 -2.13 2.35 -6.04
C ILE A 12 -2.75 1.31 -5.09
N GLY A 13 -4.05 1.45 -4.80
CA GLY A 13 -4.74 0.52 -3.90
C GLY A 13 -4.78 -0.92 -4.41
N LEU A 14 -4.96 -1.12 -5.72
CA LEU A 14 -4.91 -2.45 -6.35
C LEU A 14 -3.52 -3.08 -6.24
N ILE A 15 -2.46 -2.37 -6.61
CA ILE A 15 -1.08 -2.88 -6.54
C ILE A 15 -0.72 -3.25 -5.10
N GLU A 16 -1.10 -2.39 -4.15
CA GLU A 16 -0.88 -2.58 -2.71
C GLU A 16 -1.62 -3.77 -2.12
N GLY A 17 -2.78 -4.14 -2.70
CA GLY A 17 -3.48 -5.33 -2.27
C GLY A 17 -3.17 -6.59 -3.07
N LEU A 18 -2.62 -6.46 -4.27
CA LEU A 18 -2.06 -7.57 -5.04
C LEU A 18 -0.71 -8.04 -4.50
N ASP A 19 0.02 -7.16 -3.81
CA ASP A 19 1.34 -7.45 -3.26
C ASP A 19 1.28 -8.57 -2.19
N PRO A 20 1.82 -9.77 -2.48
CA PRO A 20 1.74 -10.90 -1.57
C PRO A 20 2.51 -10.63 -0.27
N TYR A 21 3.56 -9.80 -0.34
CA TYR A 21 4.44 -9.51 0.79
C TYR A 21 3.80 -8.55 1.80
N LYS A 22 2.69 -7.87 1.47
CA LYS A 22 2.04 -6.86 2.32
C LYS A 22 0.85 -7.36 3.11
N GLY A 23 0.90 -8.59 3.60
CA GLY A 23 -0.16 -9.15 4.45
C GLY A 23 -0.82 -10.41 3.89
N LEU A 24 -0.83 -10.57 2.58
CA LEU A 24 -1.58 -11.65 1.95
C LEU A 24 -0.94 -13.03 2.18
N LEU A 25 0.40 -13.12 2.16
CA LEU A 25 1.13 -14.33 2.55
C LEU A 25 0.85 -14.73 4.00
N PHE A 26 0.73 -13.76 4.92
CA PHE A 26 0.37 -14.05 6.30
C PHE A 26 -1.04 -14.65 6.38
N SER A 27 -2.02 -14.03 5.72
CA SER A 27 -3.39 -14.55 5.66
C SER A 27 -3.42 -16.01 5.19
N TYR A 28 -2.70 -16.30 4.09
CA TYR A 28 -2.57 -17.66 3.57
C TYR A 28 -1.90 -18.61 4.57
N TYR A 29 -0.82 -18.17 5.22
CA TYR A 29 -0.11 -18.96 6.21
C TYR A 29 -0.99 -19.32 7.42
N PHE A 30 -1.69 -18.33 8.00
CA PHE A 30 -2.62 -18.56 9.12
C PHE A 30 -3.74 -19.54 8.74
N HIS A 31 -4.27 -19.42 7.53
CA HIS A 31 -5.31 -20.32 7.03
C HIS A 31 -4.79 -21.75 6.84
N ALA A 32 -3.65 -21.90 6.15
CA ALA A 32 -3.11 -23.20 5.76
C ALA A 32 -2.59 -24.03 6.96
N PHE A 33 -1.96 -23.38 7.95
CA PHE A 33 -1.25 -24.10 9.02
C PHE A 33 -2.00 -24.16 10.35
N ASN A 34 -2.82 -23.16 10.67
CA ASN A 34 -3.49 -23.09 11.97
C ASN A 34 -5.02 -23.18 11.89
N LYS A 35 -5.62 -23.15 10.68
CA LYS A 35 -7.09 -23.16 10.46
C LYS A 35 -7.86 -22.12 11.27
N ILE A 36 -7.22 -21.00 11.64
CA ILE A 36 -7.83 -20.00 12.52
C ILE A 36 -8.61 -18.97 11.73
N ARG A 37 -9.73 -18.51 12.27
CA ARG A 37 -10.61 -17.48 11.68
C ARG A 37 -9.90 -16.15 11.50
N GLU A 38 -8.83 -15.95 12.26
CA GLU A 38 -7.95 -14.80 12.25
C GLU A 38 -7.31 -14.58 10.88
N SER A 39 -7.18 -15.61 10.02
CA SER A 39 -6.68 -15.43 8.65
C SER A 39 -7.48 -14.38 7.88
N TYR A 40 -8.81 -14.35 8.05
CA TYR A 40 -9.69 -13.39 7.37
C TYR A 40 -9.56 -11.96 7.92
N LEU A 41 -8.97 -11.78 9.11
CA LEU A 41 -8.73 -10.45 9.68
C LEU A 41 -7.41 -9.83 9.21
N ILE A 42 -6.43 -10.64 8.81
CA ILE A 42 -5.10 -10.17 8.42
C ILE A 42 -5.14 -9.18 7.25
N PRO A 43 -5.89 -9.41 6.15
CA PRO A 43 -6.00 -8.45 5.05
C PRO A 43 -6.44 -7.06 5.50
N ILE A 44 -7.45 -7.00 6.37
CA ILE A 44 -8.01 -5.76 6.92
C ILE A 44 -6.98 -5.09 7.84
N LEU A 45 -6.45 -5.82 8.82
CA LEU A 45 -5.51 -5.28 9.80
C LEU A 45 -4.24 -4.74 9.15
N THR A 46 -3.68 -5.48 8.20
CA THR A 46 -2.47 -5.04 7.48
C THR A 46 -2.73 -3.81 6.63
N ALA A 47 -3.89 -3.70 5.95
CA ALA A 47 -4.20 -2.52 5.17
C ALA A 47 -4.38 -1.28 6.06
N LEU A 48 -5.14 -1.41 7.16
CA LEU A 48 -5.36 -0.31 8.10
C LEU A 48 -4.06 0.16 8.74
N THR A 49 -3.25 -0.77 9.25
CA THR A 49 -1.99 -0.46 9.94
C THR A 49 -0.95 0.13 9.00
N TYR A 50 -0.87 -0.37 7.77
CA TYR A 50 0.07 0.13 6.77
C TYR A 50 -0.18 1.60 6.43
N TYR A 51 -1.45 2.02 6.38
CA TYR A 51 -1.83 3.41 6.07
C TYR A 51 -2.04 4.30 7.30
N LEU A 52 -2.06 3.73 8.52
CA LEU A 52 -2.41 4.43 9.76
C LEU A 52 -1.59 5.71 9.98
N VAL A 53 -0.26 5.63 9.83
CA VAL A 53 0.62 6.78 10.07
C VAL A 53 0.32 7.91 9.10
N GLY A 54 0.13 7.59 7.82
CA GLY A 54 -0.16 8.59 6.81
C GLY A 54 -1.58 9.16 6.91
N THR A 55 -2.58 8.36 7.29
CA THR A 55 -3.93 8.89 7.52
C THR A 55 -3.96 9.84 8.72
N LEU A 56 -3.29 9.50 9.82
CA LEU A 56 -3.15 10.39 10.97
C LEU A 56 -2.41 11.68 10.60
N ALA A 57 -1.32 11.59 9.83
CA ALA A 57 -0.59 12.76 9.34
C ALA A 57 -1.48 13.67 8.48
N VAL A 58 -2.26 13.12 7.56
CA VAL A 58 -3.16 13.91 6.71
C VAL A 58 -4.32 14.54 7.50
N LEU A 59 -4.86 13.84 8.50
CA LEU A 59 -5.94 14.38 9.33
C LEU A 59 -5.47 15.51 10.24
N THR A 60 -4.20 15.49 10.65
CA THR A 60 -3.60 16.51 11.52
C THR A 60 -3.01 17.69 10.76
N ILE A 61 -2.42 17.44 9.58
CA ILE A 61 -1.77 18.46 8.76
C ILE A 61 -2.76 18.95 7.70
N ASN A 62 -3.32 20.13 7.89
CA ASN A 62 -4.18 20.75 6.88
C ASN A 62 -3.31 21.45 5.82
N VAL A 63 -2.96 20.73 4.75
CA VAL A 63 -2.19 21.27 3.62
C VAL A 63 -3.13 21.75 2.52
N ASN A 64 -3.08 23.04 2.22
CA ASN A 64 -3.77 23.60 1.05
C ASN A 64 -2.83 23.55 -0.16
N TYR A 65 -3.38 23.19 -1.33
CA TYR A 65 -2.61 23.13 -2.56
C TYR A 65 -2.20 24.52 -3.06
N ASN A 66 -0.91 24.70 -3.33
CA ASN A 66 -0.30 25.84 -4.03
C ASN A 66 0.98 25.37 -4.74
N GLY A 67 1.60 26.18 -5.60
CA GLY A 67 2.81 25.77 -6.34
C GLY A 67 3.99 25.33 -5.45
N LEU A 68 4.15 25.93 -4.27
CA LEU A 68 5.22 25.57 -3.33
C LEU A 68 4.97 24.20 -2.67
N THR A 69 3.74 23.93 -2.23
CA THR A 69 3.37 22.61 -1.68
C THR A 69 3.39 21.52 -2.75
N GLY A 70 2.99 21.85 -3.99
CA GLY A 70 3.09 20.92 -5.11
C GLY A 70 4.54 20.54 -5.42
N THR A 71 5.46 21.51 -5.45
CA THR A 71 6.90 21.25 -5.74
C THR A 71 7.52 20.42 -4.62
N LEU A 72 7.22 20.74 -3.36
CA LEU A 72 7.65 19.93 -2.22
C LEU A 72 7.12 18.50 -2.32
N ILE A 73 5.83 18.31 -2.59
CA ILE A 73 5.24 16.97 -2.66
C ILE A 73 5.76 16.19 -3.86
N ALA A 74 5.97 16.82 -5.02
CA ALA A 74 6.63 16.18 -6.16
C ALA A 74 8.04 15.69 -5.78
N SER A 75 8.84 16.53 -5.11
CA SER A 75 10.17 16.14 -4.64
C SER A 75 10.12 14.97 -3.66
N LEU A 76 9.17 14.98 -2.73
CA LEU A 76 8.97 13.90 -1.77
C LEU A 76 8.54 12.60 -2.47
N LEU A 77 7.67 12.66 -3.47
CA LEU A 77 7.28 11.47 -4.24
C LEU A 77 8.46 10.88 -5.01
N ILE A 78 9.36 11.71 -5.54
CA ILE A 78 10.60 11.24 -6.16
C ILE A 78 11.47 10.52 -5.13
N THR A 79 11.66 11.10 -3.93
CA THR A 79 12.42 10.43 -2.86
C THR A 79 11.79 9.11 -2.43
N HIS A 80 10.45 9.07 -2.36
CA HIS A 80 9.71 7.87 -2.05
C HIS A 80 9.91 6.77 -3.11
N ILE A 81 9.89 7.11 -4.41
CA ILE A 81 10.21 6.18 -5.49
C ILE A 81 11.63 5.62 -5.32
N LEU A 82 12.62 6.48 -5.04
CA LEU A 82 14.00 6.04 -4.85
C LEU A 82 14.13 5.07 -3.67
N ILE A 83 13.51 5.38 -2.53
CA ILE A 83 13.51 4.52 -1.34
C ILE A 83 12.83 3.18 -1.64
N LYS A 84 11.70 3.19 -2.36
CA LYS A 84 11.02 1.97 -2.82
C LYS A 84 11.93 1.08 -3.67
N ILE A 85 12.63 1.66 -4.63
CA ILE A 85 13.55 0.92 -5.52
C ILE A 85 14.73 0.34 -4.72
N LEU A 86 15.30 1.11 -3.78
CA LEU A 86 16.46 0.69 -2.99
C LEU A 86 16.11 -0.34 -1.90
N MET A 87 14.99 -0.15 -1.21
CA MET A 87 14.62 -0.93 -0.02
C MET A 87 13.61 -2.05 -0.30
N GLY A 88 12.96 -2.05 -1.47
CA GLY A 88 11.78 -2.90 -1.76
C GLY A 88 11.96 -4.37 -1.39
N LYS A 89 13.02 -5.02 -1.90
CA LYS A 89 13.31 -6.43 -1.63
C LYS A 89 13.94 -6.71 -0.25
N ILE A 90 14.34 -5.68 0.48
CA ILE A 90 15.09 -5.83 1.75
C ILE A 90 14.11 -5.98 2.93
N LEU A 91 12.91 -5.43 2.82
CA LEU A 91 11.91 -5.40 3.90
C LEU A 91 11.07 -6.68 3.98
N HIS A 92 11.72 -7.77 4.37
CA HIS A 92 11.06 -9.04 4.69
C HIS A 92 10.69 -9.09 6.18
N TYR A 93 9.70 -9.91 6.54
CA TYR A 93 9.39 -10.19 7.93
C TYR A 93 10.44 -11.15 8.51
N PRO A 94 11.26 -10.74 9.51
CA PRO A 94 12.30 -11.60 10.07
C PRO A 94 11.80 -12.47 11.23
N GLY A 95 10.51 -12.40 11.58
CA GLY A 95 9.97 -13.05 12.76
C GLY A 95 9.64 -14.54 12.55
N ASN A 96 8.96 -15.11 13.56
CA ASN A 96 8.63 -16.53 13.59
C ASN A 96 7.76 -16.95 12.39
N MET A 97 7.96 -18.17 11.89
CA MET A 97 7.11 -18.76 10.84
C MET A 97 5.62 -18.70 11.20
N ARG A 98 5.27 -18.87 12.48
CA ARG A 98 3.92 -18.67 13.04
C ARG A 98 3.85 -17.31 13.76
N PRO A 99 3.66 -16.19 13.04
CA PRO A 99 3.60 -14.88 13.67
C PRO A 99 2.34 -14.78 14.55
N ARG A 100 2.39 -13.97 15.60
CA ARG A 100 1.19 -13.48 16.28
C ARG A 100 0.65 -12.27 15.53
N ILE A 101 -0.65 -12.00 15.62
CA ILE A 101 -1.28 -10.81 14.98
C ILE A 101 -0.53 -9.52 15.36
N ILE A 102 -0.17 -9.37 16.65
CA ILE A 102 0.59 -8.21 17.14
C ILE A 102 1.90 -8.01 16.36
N ASN A 103 2.60 -9.09 16.01
CA ASN A 103 3.86 -9.01 15.27
C ASN A 103 3.62 -8.57 13.82
N VAL A 104 2.51 -9.01 13.21
CA VAL A 104 2.13 -8.58 11.86
C VAL A 104 1.77 -7.09 11.85
N ILE A 105 1.07 -6.61 12.88
CA ILE A 105 0.75 -5.19 13.06
C ILE A 105 2.02 -4.35 13.19
N VAL A 106 2.92 -4.72 14.11
CA VAL A 106 4.19 -4.00 14.33
C VAL A 106 5.04 -3.99 13.07
N TRP A 107 5.17 -5.14 12.40
CA TRP A 107 5.90 -5.25 11.15
C TRP A 107 5.30 -4.35 10.05
N SER A 108 3.97 -4.35 9.90
CA SER A 108 3.27 -3.53 8.90
C SER A 108 3.51 -2.03 9.13
N LEU A 109 3.45 -1.59 10.39
CA LEU A 109 3.73 -0.20 10.77
C LEU A 109 5.19 0.19 10.53
N VAL A 110 6.15 -0.66 10.93
CA VAL A 110 7.58 -0.36 10.75
C VAL A 110 7.91 -0.28 9.25
N ASN A 111 7.42 -1.24 8.46
CA ASN A 111 7.63 -1.22 7.01
C ASN A 111 6.97 0.00 6.37
N SER A 112 5.81 0.44 6.87
CA SER A 112 5.15 1.60 6.27
C SER A 112 5.92 2.90 6.48
N ILE A 113 6.57 3.04 7.63
CA ILE A 113 7.45 4.16 7.98
C ILE A 113 8.73 4.11 7.14
N ILE A 114 9.42 2.96 7.10
CA ILE A 114 10.68 2.83 6.35
C ILE A 114 10.48 3.11 4.86
N GLN A 115 9.40 2.61 4.27
CA GLN A 115 9.05 2.88 2.87
C GLN A 115 8.44 4.27 2.66
N MET A 116 8.27 5.08 3.71
CA MET A 116 7.66 6.42 3.65
C MET A 116 6.29 6.46 2.95
N ASN A 117 5.44 5.45 3.11
CA ASN A 117 4.15 5.40 2.39
C ASN A 117 3.20 6.56 2.76
N MET A 118 3.45 7.23 3.89
CA MET A 118 2.74 8.45 4.26
C MET A 118 2.80 9.54 3.19
N ILE A 119 3.88 9.61 2.40
CA ILE A 119 4.06 10.63 1.34
C ILE A 119 2.96 10.49 0.28
N VAL A 120 2.61 9.25 -0.10
CA VAL A 120 1.59 8.98 -1.12
C VAL A 120 0.21 9.44 -0.64
N LEU A 121 -0.11 9.18 0.63
CA LEU A 121 -1.36 9.62 1.23
C LEU A 121 -1.43 11.15 1.33
N LEU A 122 -0.33 11.80 1.72
CA LEU A 122 -0.23 13.27 1.73
C LEU A 122 -0.46 13.84 0.32
N ALA A 123 0.20 13.28 -0.70
CA ALA A 123 0.05 13.73 -2.08
C ALA A 123 -1.38 13.63 -2.58
N LEU A 124 -2.05 12.51 -2.33
CA LEU A 124 -3.43 12.29 -2.76
C LEU A 124 -4.44 13.14 -1.99
N SER A 125 -4.13 13.46 -0.73
CA SER A 125 -4.98 14.29 0.11
C SER A 125 -5.07 15.74 -0.34
N LEU A 126 -4.05 16.25 -1.06
CA LEU A 126 -4.10 17.58 -1.68
C LEU A 126 -5.28 17.73 -2.63
N PHE A 127 -5.65 16.64 -3.29
CA PHE A 127 -6.75 16.63 -4.27
C PHE A 127 -8.09 16.36 -3.60
N SER A 128 -8.14 15.37 -2.71
CA SER A 128 -9.35 15.02 -1.96
C SER A 128 -9.03 14.08 -0.80
N LYS A 129 -9.58 14.37 0.37
CA LYS A 129 -9.54 13.45 1.53
C LYS A 129 -10.25 12.12 1.24
N LEU A 130 -11.16 12.09 0.27
CA LEU A 130 -11.87 10.88 -0.15
C LEU A 130 -10.92 9.84 -0.77
N ASN A 131 -9.80 10.28 -1.37
CA ASN A 131 -8.77 9.39 -1.92
C ASN A 131 -8.12 8.50 -0.85
N LEU A 132 -8.04 8.96 0.40
CA LEU A 132 -7.53 8.18 1.53
C LEU A 132 -8.40 6.94 1.76
N VAL A 133 -9.71 7.15 1.77
CA VAL A 133 -10.71 6.09 1.97
C VAL A 133 -10.68 5.13 0.79
N LEU A 134 -10.60 5.65 -0.44
CA LEU A 134 -10.55 4.83 -1.65
C LEU A 134 -9.34 3.91 -1.68
N ILE A 135 -8.14 4.39 -1.32
CA ILE A 135 -6.94 3.54 -1.26
C ILE A 135 -7.11 2.41 -0.26
N ILE A 136 -7.60 2.71 0.94
CA ILE A 136 -7.73 1.71 2.00
C ILE A 136 -8.77 0.66 1.57
N LEU A 137 -9.93 1.09 1.07
CA LEU A 137 -10.98 0.18 0.61
C LEU A 137 -10.52 -0.71 -0.54
N THR A 138 -9.88 -0.12 -1.55
CA THR A 138 -9.41 -0.87 -2.72
C THR A 138 -8.30 -1.85 -2.37
N ALA A 139 -7.39 -1.49 -1.47
CA ALA A 139 -6.37 -2.40 -0.94
C ALA A 139 -7.00 -3.56 -0.15
N ILE A 140 -7.99 -3.30 0.70
CA ILE A 140 -8.71 -4.36 1.44
C ILE A 140 -9.42 -5.30 0.47
N ILE A 141 -10.21 -4.77 -0.45
CA ILE A 141 -11.00 -5.55 -1.42
C ILE A 141 -10.09 -6.40 -2.30
N SER A 142 -8.98 -5.83 -2.79
CA SER A 142 -8.03 -6.58 -3.62
C SER A 142 -7.33 -7.68 -2.82
N ARG A 143 -6.86 -7.43 -1.59
CA ARG A 143 -6.27 -8.50 -0.75
C ARG A 143 -7.26 -9.62 -0.48
N GLU A 144 -8.48 -9.27 -0.07
CA GLU A 144 -9.49 -10.25 0.31
C GLU A 144 -9.91 -11.09 -0.91
N SER A 145 -10.12 -10.46 -2.07
CA SER A 145 -10.48 -11.18 -3.29
C SER A 145 -9.40 -12.17 -3.72
N ILE A 146 -8.14 -11.78 -3.74
CA ILE A 146 -7.03 -12.69 -4.09
C ILE A 146 -6.89 -13.80 -3.08
N PHE A 147 -7.01 -13.49 -1.79
CA PHE A 147 -6.94 -14.49 -0.73
C PHE A 147 -8.03 -15.56 -0.90
N LEU A 148 -9.29 -15.14 -1.07
CA LEU A 148 -10.42 -16.03 -1.31
C LEU A 148 -10.24 -16.84 -2.59
N ILE A 149 -9.79 -16.20 -3.68
CA ILE A 149 -9.57 -16.88 -4.96
C ILE A 149 -8.46 -17.93 -4.83
N SER A 150 -7.37 -17.60 -4.13
CA SER A 150 -6.21 -18.47 -3.96
C SER A 150 -6.51 -19.70 -3.10
N ILE A 151 -7.38 -19.56 -2.10
CA ILE A 151 -7.82 -20.69 -1.27
C ILE A 151 -8.84 -21.55 -2.00
N LYS A 152 -9.88 -20.93 -2.57
CA LYS A 152 -11.05 -21.64 -3.10
C LYS A 152 -10.78 -22.29 -4.46
N TYR A 153 -9.99 -21.65 -5.32
CA TYR A 153 -9.84 -22.08 -6.71
C TYR A 153 -8.43 -22.53 -7.04
N ASN A 154 -7.40 -21.70 -6.81
CA ASN A 154 -6.05 -22.04 -7.27
C ASN A 154 -4.93 -21.39 -6.45
N ARG A 155 -4.24 -22.21 -5.65
CA ARG A 155 -3.07 -21.80 -4.85
C ARG A 155 -1.91 -21.29 -5.69
N LYS A 156 -1.81 -21.69 -6.96
CA LYS A 156 -0.76 -21.21 -7.88
C LYS A 156 -0.85 -19.71 -8.14
N ILE A 157 -2.01 -19.09 -7.99
CA ILE A 157 -2.17 -17.65 -8.18
C ILE A 157 -1.23 -16.88 -7.24
N LEU A 158 -1.21 -17.25 -5.97
CA LEU A 158 -0.32 -16.64 -4.98
C LEU A 158 1.17 -16.83 -5.33
N LEU A 159 1.55 -18.03 -5.78
CA LEU A 159 2.92 -18.32 -6.22
C LEU A 159 3.31 -17.51 -7.47
N THR A 160 2.38 -17.34 -8.41
CA THR A 160 2.61 -16.47 -9.58
C THR A 160 2.79 -15.02 -9.14
N LEU A 161 1.98 -14.55 -8.18
CA LEU A 161 2.12 -13.19 -7.65
C LEU A 161 3.49 -12.97 -7.01
N THR A 162 4.05 -13.94 -6.29
CA THR A 162 5.38 -13.80 -5.66
C THR A 162 6.53 -13.60 -6.65
N ASN A 163 6.34 -13.95 -7.93
CA ASN A 163 7.35 -13.76 -8.97
C ASN A 163 7.39 -12.31 -9.52
N TYR A 164 6.39 -11.49 -9.23
CA TYR A 164 6.34 -10.10 -9.68
C TYR A 164 7.03 -9.15 -8.70
N ASN A 165 7.63 -8.09 -9.24
CA ASN A 165 8.20 -7.00 -8.45
C ASN A 165 7.17 -5.88 -8.25
N PHE A 166 6.34 -5.99 -7.21
CA PHE A 166 5.30 -5.01 -6.92
C PHE A 166 5.84 -3.61 -6.62
N ASP A 167 7.04 -3.49 -6.07
CA ASP A 167 7.67 -2.18 -5.83
C ASP A 167 7.94 -1.43 -7.14
N TYR A 168 8.27 -2.15 -8.22
CA TYR A 168 8.46 -1.55 -9.54
C TYR A 168 7.15 -1.06 -10.15
N PHE A 169 6.10 -1.91 -10.13
CA PHE A 169 4.77 -1.51 -10.59
C PHE A 169 4.23 -0.31 -9.81
N TYR A 170 4.40 -0.33 -8.49
CA TYR A 170 4.02 0.75 -7.60
C TYR A 170 4.76 2.05 -7.94
N SER A 171 6.08 1.98 -8.15
CA SER A 171 6.90 3.13 -8.52
C SER A 171 6.48 3.74 -9.86
N ILE A 172 6.08 2.93 -10.84
CA ILE A 172 5.53 3.41 -12.12
C ILE A 172 4.26 4.23 -11.90
N VAL A 173 3.33 3.73 -11.07
CA VAL A 173 2.07 4.45 -10.80
C VAL A 173 2.31 5.75 -10.05
N ILE A 174 3.30 5.79 -9.15
CA ILE A 174 3.69 7.04 -8.47
C ILE A 174 4.35 8.02 -9.43
N ALA A 175 5.20 7.54 -10.33
CA ALA A 175 5.79 8.38 -11.37
C ALA A 175 4.70 8.98 -12.27
N PHE A 176 3.67 8.19 -12.63
CA PHE A 176 2.50 8.68 -13.34
C PHE A 176 1.76 9.77 -12.54
N LEU A 177 1.52 9.56 -11.25
CA LEU A 177 0.90 10.57 -10.36
C LEU A 177 1.75 11.86 -10.29
N CYS A 178 3.07 11.75 -10.21
CA CYS A 178 3.96 12.90 -10.18
C CYS A 178 3.92 13.69 -11.50
N VAL A 179 4.11 13.01 -12.64
CA VAL A 179 4.30 13.64 -13.96
C VAL A 179 2.99 14.13 -14.58
N VAL A 180 1.92 13.34 -14.46
CA VAL A 180 0.65 13.61 -15.17
C VAL A 180 -0.31 14.46 -14.33
N ILE A 181 -0.12 14.48 -13.02
CA ILE A 181 -1.07 15.13 -12.11
C ILE A 181 -0.43 16.30 -11.38
N ILE A 182 0.72 16.11 -10.73
CA ILE A 182 1.29 17.17 -9.89
C ILE A 182 2.06 18.20 -10.72
N LEU A 183 3.00 17.77 -11.58
CA LEU A 183 3.81 18.71 -12.37
C LEU A 183 3.00 19.65 -13.28
N PRO A 184 1.87 19.25 -13.90
CA PRO A 184 1.06 20.16 -14.72
C PRO A 184 0.25 21.18 -13.92
N LEU A 185 0.19 21.03 -12.59
CA LEU A 185 -0.50 21.94 -11.67
C LEU A 185 0.46 22.89 -10.95
N LEU A 186 1.76 22.83 -11.25
CA LEU A 186 2.80 23.74 -10.75
C LEU A 186 2.91 24.97 -11.63
#